data_AF-A0A942DRQ4-F1
#
_entry.id   AF-A0A942DRQ4-F1
#
_cell.length_a   1.000
_cell.length_b   1.000
_cell.length_c   1.000
_cell.angle_alpha   90.00
_cell.angle_beta   90.00
_cell.angle_gamma   90.00
#
_symmetry.space_group_name_H-M   'P 1'
#
loop_
_entity.id
_entity.type
_entity.pdbx_description
1 polymer ?
#
loop_
_entity_poly.entity_id
_entity_poly.type
_entity_poly.pdbx_seq_one_letter_code
_entity_poly.pdbx_strand_id
1 'polypeptide(L)'
;MKALLALALLGTSQFAVSSALAAAASDEIKLIIACNEAMDGKSSGVTDKLAFDSTTPIAYVATKKIYFLTDKSIYSLENKYRDQDIVVHLTNNDKDFYRKLNINKDGKIGNISYDEIKDKKDALEPKAQLDEDTLGLFKKDLITRVNSMQGEYQNKFDPQDTLNAIKICDEVKSPEMQKATAKQTAYYEKLLKKPSAYSDGLKKSKKSSGQQ
;
A
#
# COMPACT_ATOMS: atom_id res chain seq x y z
N MET A 1 -22.62 -62.40 -23.17
CA MET A 1 -23.50 -61.34 -22.61
C MET A 1 -22.65 -60.29 -21.93
N LYS A 2 -22.93 -59.02 -22.24
CA LYS A 2 -22.78 -57.79 -21.44
C LYS A 2 -21.39 -57.36 -20.93
N ALA A 3 -20.87 -56.36 -21.65
CA ALA A 3 -20.13 -55.15 -21.27
C ALA A 3 -19.88 -54.83 -19.78
N LEU A 4 -18.72 -54.22 -19.50
CA LEU A 4 -18.66 -52.82 -19.04
C LEU A 4 -17.23 -52.25 -19.10
N LEU A 5 -17.07 -51.21 -19.92
CA LEU A 5 -16.04 -50.17 -19.80
C LEU A 5 -16.17 -49.48 -18.44
N ALA A 6 -15.06 -49.12 -17.81
CA ALA A 6 -15.01 -47.95 -16.95
C ALA A 6 -13.65 -47.24 -17.11
N LEU A 7 -13.73 -46.15 -17.84
CA LEU A 7 -12.74 -45.11 -18.04
C LEU A 7 -12.46 -44.42 -16.70
N ALA A 8 -11.20 -44.41 -16.24
CA ALA A 8 -10.76 -43.55 -15.14
C ALA A 8 -9.82 -42.46 -15.70
N LEU A 9 -10.40 -41.54 -16.46
CA LEU A 9 -9.85 -40.21 -16.69
C LEU A 9 -10.67 -39.27 -15.80
N LEU A 10 -10.01 -38.60 -14.85
CA LEU A 10 -10.34 -37.27 -14.31
C LEU A 10 -9.64 -37.11 -12.95
N GLY A 11 -8.55 -36.34 -12.93
CA GLY A 11 -7.85 -36.07 -11.67
C GLY A 11 -6.74 -35.02 -11.78
N THR A 12 -6.86 -34.00 -12.64
CA THR A 12 -5.83 -32.94 -12.74
C THR A 12 -6.38 -31.52 -12.93
N SER A 13 -7.65 -31.26 -12.63
CA SER A 13 -8.25 -29.92 -12.90
C SER A 13 -8.32 -28.98 -11.69
N GLN A 14 -8.07 -29.45 -10.46
CA GLN A 14 -8.29 -28.64 -9.24
C GLN A 14 -7.06 -27.86 -8.73
N PHE A 15 -5.85 -28.12 -9.23
CA PHE A 15 -4.64 -27.41 -8.79
C PHE A 15 -4.26 -26.20 -9.65
N ALA A 16 -4.78 -26.09 -10.88
CA ALA A 16 -4.40 -25.02 -11.81
C ALA A 16 -5.21 -23.72 -11.62
N VAL A 17 -6.39 -23.77 -11.00
CA VAL A 17 -7.24 -22.58 -10.77
C VAL A 17 -6.72 -21.76 -9.59
N SER A 18 -6.16 -22.41 -8.56
CA SER A 18 -5.63 -21.73 -7.38
C SER A 18 -4.31 -20.97 -7.65
N SER A 19 -3.49 -21.41 -8.61
CA SER A 19 -2.21 -20.77 -8.92
C SER A 19 -2.38 -19.49 -9.76
N ALA A 20 -3.34 -19.45 -10.67
CA ALA A 20 -3.64 -18.25 -11.46
C ALA A 20 -4.24 -17.12 -10.61
N LEU A 21 -5.10 -17.47 -9.65
CA LEU A 21 -5.68 -16.50 -8.71
C LEU A 21 -4.62 -15.93 -7.77
N ALA A 22 -3.71 -16.77 -7.26
CA ALA A 22 -2.58 -16.35 -6.43
C ALA A 22 -1.57 -15.48 -7.20
N ALA A 23 -1.28 -15.80 -8.47
CA ALA A 23 -0.37 -15.02 -9.31
C ALA A 23 -0.96 -13.63 -9.67
N ALA A 24 -2.23 -13.58 -10.07
CA ALA A 24 -2.91 -12.32 -10.40
C ALA A 24 -3.03 -11.40 -9.17
N ALA A 25 -3.31 -11.96 -8.00
CA ALA A 25 -3.34 -11.22 -6.75
C ALA A 25 -1.95 -10.71 -6.33
N SER A 26 -0.87 -11.47 -6.57
CA SER A 26 0.51 -11.00 -6.32
C SER A 26 0.91 -9.81 -7.20
N ASP A 27 0.58 -9.82 -8.49
CA ASP A 27 0.90 -8.69 -9.37
C ASP A 27 0.09 -7.44 -9.01
N GLU A 28 -1.17 -7.62 -8.60
CA GLU A 28 -1.97 -6.52 -8.09
C GLU A 28 -1.40 -5.91 -6.80
N ILE A 29 -0.90 -6.73 -5.88
CA ILE A 29 -0.24 -6.23 -4.67
C ILE A 29 0.98 -5.36 -5.02
N LYS A 30 1.82 -5.79 -5.97
CA LYS A 30 2.99 -5.00 -6.39
C LYS A 30 2.58 -3.63 -6.93
N LEU A 31 1.51 -3.55 -7.70
CA LEU A 31 0.99 -2.29 -8.24
C LEU A 31 0.45 -1.38 -7.12
N ILE A 32 -0.23 -1.96 -6.12
CA ILE A 32 -0.69 -1.23 -4.94
C ILE A 32 0.50 -0.66 -4.15
N ILE A 33 1.54 -1.46 -3.91
CA ILE A 33 2.76 -1.02 -3.20
C ILE A 33 3.45 0.09 -4.00
N ALA A 34 3.65 -0.10 -5.31
CA ALA A 34 4.31 0.89 -6.17
C ALA A 34 3.56 2.24 -6.19
N CYS A 35 2.23 2.20 -6.28
CA CYS A 35 1.42 3.42 -6.18
C CYS A 35 1.52 4.06 -4.79
N ASN A 36 1.49 3.26 -3.70
CA ASN A 36 1.65 3.79 -2.34
C ASN A 36 3.00 4.52 -2.17
N GLU A 37 4.09 3.90 -2.64
CA GLU A 37 5.43 4.48 -2.59
C GLU A 37 5.56 5.73 -3.44
N ALA A 38 4.99 5.74 -4.65
CA ALA A 38 4.99 6.91 -5.52
C ALA A 38 4.26 8.11 -4.91
N MET A 39 3.19 7.85 -4.17
CA MET A 39 2.37 8.85 -3.48
C MET A 39 2.95 9.33 -2.15
N ASP A 40 4.05 8.74 -1.68
CA ASP A 40 4.69 9.15 -0.45
C ASP A 40 5.09 10.64 -0.49
N GLY A 41 4.77 11.34 0.59
CA GLY A 41 4.82 12.79 0.71
C GLY A 41 3.79 13.57 -0.11
N LYS A 42 3.22 13.03 -1.20
CA LYS A 42 2.42 13.78 -2.18
C LYS A 42 0.92 13.81 -1.89
N SER A 43 0.48 13.15 -0.83
CA SER A 43 -0.94 12.99 -0.49
C SER A 43 -1.12 12.81 1.03
N SER A 44 -2.35 12.95 1.51
CA SER A 44 -2.70 12.54 2.87
C SER A 44 -2.86 11.02 2.90
N GLY A 45 -2.02 10.32 3.65
CA GLY A 45 -2.07 8.87 3.81
C GLY A 45 -2.33 8.43 5.25
N VAL A 46 -2.95 7.26 5.42
CA VAL A 46 -3.14 6.58 6.71
C VAL A 46 -2.45 5.21 6.78
N THR A 47 -1.61 4.90 5.79
CA THR A 47 -0.74 3.72 5.78
C THR A 47 0.66 4.15 6.14
N ASP A 48 1.33 3.30 6.90
CA ASP A 48 2.66 3.57 7.42
C ASP A 48 3.69 2.65 6.78
N LYS A 49 4.81 3.23 6.34
CA LYS A 49 5.94 2.48 5.77
C LYS A 49 6.74 1.82 6.88
N LEU A 50 6.97 0.52 6.76
CA LEU A 50 7.74 -0.19 7.77
C LEU A 50 9.26 -0.19 7.51
N ALA A 51 9.73 0.16 6.31
CA ALA A 51 11.14 0.15 5.91
C ALA A 51 11.52 1.34 5.01
N PHE A 52 12.83 1.58 4.82
CA PHE A 52 13.36 2.69 4.02
C PHE A 52 13.95 2.26 2.65
N ASP A 53 14.38 1.00 2.49
CA ASP A 53 15.42 0.66 1.48
C ASP A 53 14.95 -0.21 0.29
N SER A 54 13.66 -0.60 0.20
CA SER A 54 13.12 -1.37 -0.94
C SER A 54 11.59 -1.36 -0.94
N THR A 55 10.94 -2.15 -1.82
CA THR A 55 9.49 -2.48 -1.79
C THR A 55 9.07 -2.79 -0.37
N THR A 56 8.50 -1.79 0.29
CA THR A 56 8.42 -1.75 1.74
C THR A 56 7.11 -2.35 2.18
N PRO A 57 7.11 -3.26 3.17
CA PRO A 57 5.87 -3.67 3.80
C PRO A 57 5.12 -2.44 4.31
N ILE A 58 3.86 -2.26 3.90
CA ILE A 58 3.02 -1.15 4.38
C ILE A 58 2.05 -1.67 5.43
N ALA A 59 1.88 -0.92 6.49
CA ALA A 59 0.88 -1.21 7.51
C ALA A 59 -0.36 -0.33 7.31
N TYR A 60 -1.53 -0.90 7.57
CA TYR A 60 -2.81 -0.20 7.47
C TYR A 60 -3.74 -0.65 8.60
N VAL A 61 -4.28 0.30 9.35
CA VAL A 61 -5.27 -0.02 10.38
C VAL A 61 -6.67 0.23 9.82
N ALA A 62 -7.46 -0.83 9.74
CA ALA A 62 -8.89 -0.71 9.44
C ALA A 62 -9.71 -1.47 10.48
N THR A 63 -10.64 -0.74 11.11
CA THR A 63 -11.58 -1.29 12.10
C THR A 63 -10.87 -1.99 13.28
N LYS A 64 -11.04 -3.30 13.42
CA LYS A 64 -10.49 -4.15 14.47
C LYS A 64 -9.25 -4.93 14.03
N LYS A 65 -8.66 -4.61 12.87
CA LYS A 65 -7.48 -5.31 12.33
C LYS A 65 -6.37 -4.34 11.96
N ILE A 66 -5.14 -4.81 12.13
CA ILE A 66 -3.96 -4.21 11.52
C ILE A 66 -3.57 -5.13 10.36
N TYR A 67 -3.48 -4.54 9.18
CA TYR A 67 -3.12 -5.20 7.94
C TYR A 67 -1.69 -4.83 7.57
N PHE A 68 -0.97 -5.78 7.01
CA PHE A 68 0.38 -5.59 6.48
C PHE A 68 0.40 -6.09 5.06
N LEU A 69 0.80 -5.27 4.11
CA LEU A 69 0.95 -5.67 2.72
C LEU A 69 2.44 -5.88 2.45
N THR A 70 2.83 -7.04 1.94
CA THR A 70 4.17 -7.34 1.42
C THR A 70 4.09 -7.64 -0.07
N ASP A 71 5.22 -7.80 -0.75
CA ASP A 71 5.28 -8.20 -2.17
C ASP A 71 4.52 -9.49 -2.52
N LYS A 72 4.35 -10.40 -1.55
CA LYS A 72 3.76 -11.73 -1.75
C LYS A 72 2.36 -11.88 -1.18
N SER A 73 2.02 -11.18 -0.10
CA SER A 73 0.77 -11.45 0.62
C SER A 73 0.28 -10.25 1.42
N ILE A 74 -0.94 -10.38 1.94
CA ILE A 74 -1.46 -9.51 2.98
C ILE A 74 -1.47 -10.30 4.27
N TYR A 75 -0.91 -9.75 5.33
CA TYR A 75 -0.96 -10.33 6.66
C TYR A 75 -1.92 -9.51 7.52
N SER A 76 -2.54 -10.14 8.51
CA SER A 76 -3.30 -9.37 9.51
C SER A 76 -3.18 -9.91 10.93
N LEU A 77 -3.41 -8.99 11.86
CA LEU A 77 -3.58 -9.26 13.28
C LEU A 77 -4.78 -8.48 13.81
N GLU A 78 -5.38 -8.98 14.89
CA GLU A 78 -6.41 -8.25 15.62
C GLU A 78 -5.80 -7.03 16.30
N ASN A 79 -6.46 -5.88 16.17
CA ASN A 79 -6.06 -4.63 16.79
C ASN A 79 -6.49 -4.58 18.27
N LYS A 80 -5.88 -5.45 19.08
CA LYS A 80 -6.09 -5.54 20.54
C LYS A 80 -4.97 -4.90 21.37
N TYR A 81 -3.96 -4.33 20.69
CA TYR A 81 -2.72 -3.85 21.30
C TYR A 81 -2.73 -2.34 21.58
N ARG A 82 -3.90 -1.74 21.79
CA ARG A 82 -4.02 -0.30 22.06
C ARG A 82 -3.17 0.10 23.26
N ASP A 83 -2.45 1.21 23.11
CA ASP A 83 -1.52 1.75 24.11
C ASP A 83 -0.34 0.80 24.43
N GLN A 84 0.10 0.01 23.44
CA GLN A 84 1.19 -0.97 23.60
C GLN A 84 2.16 -0.90 22.42
N ASP A 85 3.40 -1.30 22.73
CA ASP A 85 4.39 -1.60 21.71
C ASP A 85 4.30 -3.08 21.31
N ILE A 86 4.33 -3.35 20.02
CA ILE A 86 4.40 -4.71 19.46
C ILE A 86 5.60 -4.85 18.55
N VAL A 87 6.18 -6.04 18.49
CA VAL A 87 7.13 -6.41 17.44
C VAL A 87 6.38 -7.31 16.46
N VAL A 88 6.37 -6.96 15.19
CA VAL A 88 5.82 -7.80 14.12
C VAL A 88 6.95 -8.45 13.33
N HIS A 89 6.77 -9.71 12.97
CA HIS A 89 7.60 -10.44 12.03
C HIS A 89 6.82 -10.64 10.73
N LEU A 90 7.39 -10.17 9.63
CA LEU A 90 6.88 -10.36 8.27
C LEU A 90 7.99 -10.96 7.40
N THR A 91 7.58 -11.60 6.31
CA THR A 91 8.52 -12.01 5.25
C THR A 91 8.19 -11.25 3.97
N ASN A 92 9.18 -10.59 3.39
CA ASN A 92 9.05 -9.80 2.15
C ASN A 92 10.24 -10.09 1.24
N ASN A 93 10.02 -10.49 -0.01
CA ASN A 93 11.08 -10.94 -0.92
C ASN A 93 12.02 -12.01 -0.30
N ASP A 94 11.47 -12.99 0.41
CA ASP A 94 12.23 -14.05 1.10
C ASP A 94 13.20 -13.55 2.18
N LYS A 95 13.01 -12.32 2.65
CA LYS A 95 13.75 -11.75 3.78
C LYS A 95 12.83 -11.57 4.97
N ASP A 96 13.31 -12.02 6.12
CA ASP A 96 12.64 -11.79 7.39
C ASP A 96 12.82 -10.34 7.84
N PHE A 97 11.72 -9.80 8.33
CA PHE A 97 11.57 -8.41 8.63
C PHE A 97 10.91 -8.26 9.99
N TYR A 98 11.61 -7.60 10.92
CA TYR A 98 11.12 -7.34 12.27
C TYR A 98 10.97 -5.84 12.47
N ARG A 99 9.78 -5.41 12.93
CA ARG A 99 9.54 -4.00 13.26
C ARG A 99 8.77 -3.83 14.54
N LYS A 100 9.24 -2.89 15.35
CA LYS A 100 8.53 -2.44 16.54
C LYS A 100 7.58 -1.31 16.16
N LEU A 101 6.30 -1.49 16.48
CA LEU A 101 5.22 -0.55 16.24
C LEU A 101 4.64 -0.14 17.59
N ASN A 102 4.48 1.16 17.82
CA ASN A 102 3.65 1.67 18.90
C ASN A 102 2.20 1.78 18.38
N ILE A 103 1.25 1.19 19.08
CA ILE A 103 -0.17 1.32 18.78
C ILE A 103 -0.77 2.31 19.78
N ASN A 104 -1.23 3.46 19.29
CA ASN A 104 -1.81 4.51 20.11
C ASN A 104 -3.10 4.05 20.79
N LYS A 105 -3.55 4.80 21.81
CA LYS A 105 -4.81 4.56 22.52
C LYS A 105 -6.04 4.55 21.58
N ASP A 106 -6.00 5.34 20.51
CA ASP A 106 -7.06 5.38 19.49
C ASP A 106 -7.04 4.15 18.55
N GLY A 107 -6.00 3.32 18.65
CA GLY A 107 -5.81 2.09 17.89
C GLY A 107 -5.06 2.30 16.57
N LYS A 108 -4.61 3.52 16.25
CA LYS A 108 -3.77 3.77 15.09
C LYS A 108 -2.32 3.43 15.38
N ILE A 109 -1.54 3.27 14.32
CA ILE A 109 -0.08 3.21 14.43
C ILE A 109 0.40 4.62 14.82
N GLY A 110 1.18 4.68 15.90
CA GLY A 110 1.89 5.87 16.35
C GLY A 110 3.28 5.88 15.73
N ASN A 111 4.29 5.57 16.54
CA ASN A 111 5.68 5.53 16.10
C ASN A 111 6.10 4.15 15.59
N ILE A 112 6.97 4.13 14.59
CA ILE A 112 7.65 2.94 14.09
C ILE A 112 9.14 3.07 14.44
N SER A 113 9.70 2.08 15.14
CA SER A 113 11.15 2.02 15.35
C SER A 113 11.80 1.23 14.21
N TYR A 114 12.84 1.83 13.65
CA TYR A 114 13.67 1.28 12.58
C TYR A 114 14.99 0.70 13.10
N ASP A 115 15.18 0.71 14.42
CA ASP A 115 16.35 0.13 15.06
C ASP A 115 16.36 -1.39 14.92
N GLU A 116 17.54 -1.99 15.04
CA GLU A 116 17.68 -3.44 15.04
C GLU A 116 16.95 -4.07 16.25
N ILE A 117 16.04 -5.00 15.96
CA ILE A 117 15.31 -5.75 16.99
C ILE A 117 16.17 -6.94 17.45
N LYS A 118 16.71 -6.82 18.66
CA LYS A 118 17.59 -7.84 19.28
C LYS A 118 16.81 -9.03 19.85
N ASP A 119 15.64 -8.81 20.43
CA ASP A 119 14.79 -9.88 20.96
C ASP A 119 13.62 -10.17 20.02
N LYS A 120 13.72 -11.29 19.31
CA LYS A 120 12.78 -11.70 18.27
C LYS A 120 11.80 -12.78 18.74
N LYS A 121 11.95 -13.28 19.97
CA LYS A 121 11.19 -14.46 20.46
C LYS A 121 9.72 -14.17 20.69
N ASP A 122 9.39 -12.92 21.01
CA ASP A 122 8.02 -12.47 21.26
C ASP A 122 7.41 -11.74 20.04
N ALA A 123 8.06 -11.84 18.87
CA ALA A 123 7.56 -11.23 17.66
C ALA A 123 6.23 -11.88 17.25
N LEU A 124 5.23 -11.04 16.99
CA LEU A 124 3.95 -11.47 16.47
C LEU A 124 4.11 -11.85 15.00
N GLU A 125 3.70 -13.07 14.65
CA GLU A 125 3.62 -13.55 13.27
C GLU A 125 2.16 -13.42 12.80
N PRO A 126 1.80 -12.37 12.04
CA PRO A 126 0.44 -12.17 11.61
C PRO A 126 0.09 -13.20 10.52
N LYS A 127 -1.19 -13.55 10.39
CA LYS A 127 -1.61 -14.60 9.46
C LYS A 127 -1.74 -14.05 8.05
N ALA A 128 -1.18 -14.76 7.08
CA ALA A 128 -1.39 -14.47 5.66
C ALA A 128 -2.86 -14.69 5.29
N GLN A 129 -3.46 -13.71 4.62
CA GLN A 129 -4.78 -13.74 4.03
C GLN A 129 -4.68 -13.05 2.65
N LEU A 130 -5.20 -13.70 1.62
CA LEU A 130 -5.25 -13.12 0.29
C LEU A 130 -6.69 -13.24 -0.21
N ASP A 131 -7.46 -12.20 0.05
CA ASP A 131 -8.86 -12.08 -0.37
C ASP A 131 -9.10 -10.72 -1.03
N GLU A 132 -10.05 -10.68 -1.96
CA GLU A 132 -10.36 -9.50 -2.75
C GLU A 132 -10.87 -8.33 -1.90
N ASP A 133 -11.59 -8.61 -0.81
CA ASP A 133 -12.12 -7.58 0.09
C ASP A 133 -10.98 -6.80 0.76
N THR A 134 -9.95 -7.51 1.23
CA THR A 134 -8.79 -6.89 1.85
C THR A 134 -7.98 -6.09 0.83
N LEU A 135 -7.81 -6.57 -0.40
CA LEU A 135 -7.21 -5.78 -1.49
C LEU A 135 -8.02 -4.51 -1.79
N GLY A 136 -9.36 -4.61 -1.76
CA GLY A 136 -10.27 -3.49 -1.92
C GLY A 136 -10.05 -2.37 -0.90
N LEU A 137 -9.68 -2.72 0.35
CA LEU A 137 -9.35 -1.72 1.38
C LEU A 137 -8.14 -0.87 1.00
N PHE A 138 -7.05 -1.50 0.53
CA PHE A 138 -5.86 -0.78 0.10
C PHE A 138 -6.13 0.08 -1.13
N LYS A 139 -6.84 -0.45 -2.13
CA LYS A 139 -7.23 0.33 -3.32
C LYS A 139 -8.04 1.56 -2.95
N LYS A 140 -8.99 1.43 -2.03
CA LYS A 140 -9.82 2.55 -1.55
C LYS A 140 -8.99 3.63 -0.85
N ASP A 141 -8.00 3.24 -0.04
CA ASP A 141 -7.05 4.18 0.55
C ASP A 141 -6.24 4.90 -0.55
N LEU A 142 -5.71 4.17 -1.53
CA LEU A 142 -4.97 4.77 -2.64
C LEU A 142 -5.82 5.76 -3.44
N ILE A 143 -7.09 5.43 -3.74
CA ILE A 143 -8.02 6.34 -4.43
C ILE A 143 -8.23 7.62 -3.60
N THR A 144 -8.29 7.50 -2.28
CA THR A 144 -8.46 8.64 -1.37
C THR A 144 -7.22 9.54 -1.42
N ARG A 145 -6.03 8.94 -1.40
CA ARG A 145 -4.74 9.64 -1.56
C ARG A 145 -4.63 10.38 -2.89
N VAL A 146 -4.88 9.70 -4.00
CA VAL A 146 -4.86 10.30 -5.34
C VAL A 146 -5.80 11.51 -5.39
N ASN A 147 -7.01 11.39 -4.82
CA ASN A 147 -7.95 12.50 -4.79
C ASN A 147 -7.50 13.66 -3.88
N SER A 148 -6.73 13.40 -2.83
CA SER A 148 -6.18 14.41 -1.90
C SER A 148 -4.98 15.19 -2.45
N MET A 149 -4.42 14.79 -3.59
CA MET A 149 -3.31 15.51 -4.24
C MET A 149 -3.70 16.94 -4.63
N GLN A 150 -4.99 17.25 -4.75
CA GLN A 150 -5.50 18.62 -4.92
C GLN A 150 -5.88 19.21 -3.56
N GLY A 151 -5.71 20.52 -3.41
CA GLY A 151 -5.95 21.21 -2.15
C GLY A 151 -4.65 21.43 -1.39
N GLU A 152 -4.50 20.81 -0.21
CA GLU A 152 -3.36 21.08 0.69
C GLU A 152 -1.99 20.70 0.07
N TYR A 153 -1.94 19.65 -0.75
CA TYR A 153 -0.71 19.09 -1.31
C TYR A 153 -0.32 19.68 -2.67
N GLN A 154 -1.24 20.40 -3.31
CA GLN A 154 -1.16 20.88 -4.68
C GLN A 154 0.11 21.68 -5.02
N ASN A 155 0.57 22.51 -4.09
CA ASN A 155 1.71 23.42 -4.31
C ASN A 155 2.95 23.01 -3.51
N LYS A 156 2.91 21.85 -2.85
CA LYS A 156 4.01 21.37 -2.01
C LYS A 156 5.07 20.61 -2.83
N PHE A 157 4.70 20.09 -4.00
CA PHE A 157 5.54 19.19 -4.80
C PHE A 157 5.62 19.60 -6.26
N ASP A 158 6.69 19.17 -6.94
CA ASP A 158 6.89 19.41 -8.36
C ASP A 158 5.73 18.80 -9.18
N PRO A 159 5.10 19.54 -10.12
CA PRO A 159 3.97 19.05 -10.87
C PRO A 159 4.35 17.90 -11.81
N GLN A 160 5.57 17.88 -12.33
CA GLN A 160 6.08 16.80 -13.18
C GLN A 160 6.34 15.54 -12.33
N ASP A 161 6.95 15.68 -11.16
CA ASP A 161 7.12 14.56 -10.23
C ASP A 161 5.78 13.99 -9.77
N THR A 162 4.78 14.85 -9.56
CA THR A 162 3.43 14.42 -9.18
C THR A 162 2.72 13.70 -10.32
N LEU A 163 2.87 14.16 -11.57
CA LEU A 163 2.36 13.46 -12.76
C LEU A 163 3.00 12.08 -12.92
N ASN A 164 4.31 11.96 -12.69
CA ASN A 164 4.99 10.66 -12.74
C ASN A 164 4.41 9.70 -11.69
N ALA A 165 4.12 10.18 -10.48
CA ALA A 165 3.48 9.38 -9.44
C ALA A 165 2.04 8.96 -9.82
N ILE A 166 1.25 9.87 -10.41
CA ILE A 166 -0.11 9.57 -10.88
C ILE A 166 -0.09 8.48 -11.95
N LYS A 167 0.90 8.51 -12.86
CA LYS A 167 1.06 7.50 -13.91
C LYS A 167 1.30 6.10 -13.35
N ILE A 168 2.10 5.98 -12.29
CA ILE A 168 2.31 4.70 -11.58
C ILE A 168 0.99 4.19 -10.99
N CYS A 169 0.20 5.10 -10.39
CA CYS A 169 -1.11 4.73 -9.82
C CYS A 169 -2.16 4.33 -10.86
N ASP A 170 -2.04 4.77 -12.12
CA ASP A 170 -2.95 4.39 -13.21
C ASP A 170 -2.85 2.89 -13.58
N GLU A 171 -1.74 2.24 -13.22
CA GLU A 171 -1.54 0.81 -13.43
C GLU A 171 -2.38 -0.04 -12.48
N VAL A 172 -2.84 0.52 -11.35
CA VAL A 172 -3.73 -0.19 -10.41
C VAL A 172 -5.11 -0.39 -11.05
N LYS A 173 -5.45 -1.64 -11.31
CA LYS A 173 -6.67 -2.05 -12.05
C LYS A 173 -7.96 -1.79 -11.25
N SER A 174 -8.44 -0.55 -11.28
CA SER A 174 -9.76 -0.14 -10.77
C SER A 174 -10.34 0.99 -11.63
N PRO A 175 -11.61 0.91 -12.06
CA PRO A 175 -12.29 2.01 -12.74
C PRO A 175 -12.32 3.31 -11.93
N GLU A 176 -12.43 3.22 -10.60
CA GLU A 176 -12.38 4.40 -9.74
C GLU A 176 -10.99 5.01 -9.66
N MET A 177 -9.95 4.17 -9.68
CA MET A 177 -8.57 4.64 -9.77
C MET A 177 -8.35 5.40 -11.07
N GLN A 178 -8.72 4.84 -12.22
CA GLN A 178 -8.60 5.50 -13.53
C GLN A 178 -9.33 6.85 -13.57
N LYS A 179 -10.52 6.93 -12.96
CA LYS A 179 -11.26 8.19 -12.83
C LYS A 179 -10.52 9.19 -11.95
N ALA A 180 -9.95 8.74 -10.83
CA ALA A 180 -9.18 9.59 -9.93
C ALA A 180 -7.90 10.09 -10.60
N THR A 181 -7.10 9.21 -11.20
CA THR A 181 -5.85 9.55 -11.91
C THR A 181 -6.11 10.49 -13.08
N ALA A 182 -7.11 10.24 -13.93
CA ALA A 182 -7.46 11.13 -15.04
C ALA A 182 -7.80 12.56 -14.57
N LYS A 183 -8.56 12.69 -13.48
CA LYS A 183 -8.86 14.00 -12.87
C LYS A 183 -7.58 14.70 -12.40
N GLN A 184 -6.64 13.98 -11.79
CA GLN A 184 -5.39 14.54 -11.30
C GLN A 184 -4.43 14.91 -12.44
N THR A 185 -4.29 14.04 -13.45
CA THR A 185 -3.47 14.28 -14.64
C THR A 185 -3.90 15.58 -15.33
N ALA A 186 -5.19 15.72 -15.63
CA ALA A 186 -5.72 16.91 -16.28
C ALA A 186 -5.49 18.21 -15.47
N TYR A 187 -5.36 18.09 -14.15
CA TYR A 187 -5.08 19.21 -13.26
C TYR A 187 -3.60 19.62 -13.30
N TYR A 188 -2.68 18.67 -13.07
CA TYR A 188 -1.24 18.96 -13.03
C TYR A 188 -0.67 19.32 -14.40
N GLU A 189 -1.21 18.78 -15.50
CA GLU A 189 -0.87 19.23 -16.85
C GLU A 189 -1.24 20.71 -17.10
N LYS A 190 -2.34 21.20 -16.51
CA LYS A 190 -2.71 22.62 -16.60
C LYS A 190 -1.75 23.49 -15.79
N LEU A 191 -1.25 23.01 -14.66
CA LEU A 191 -0.25 23.73 -13.87
C LEU A 191 1.08 23.88 -14.61
N LEU A 192 1.56 22.81 -15.27
CA LEU A 192 2.79 22.87 -16.07
C LEU A 192 2.70 23.88 -17.22
N LYS A 193 1.52 24.05 -17.80
CA LYS A 193 1.27 25.05 -18.86
C LYS A 193 1.18 26.48 -18.34
N LYS A 194 1.15 26.70 -17.01
CA LYS A 194 1.04 28.02 -16.36
C LYS A 194 2.13 28.21 -15.28
N PRO A 195 3.42 28.27 -15.66
CA PRO A 195 4.53 28.23 -14.71
C PRO A 195 4.56 29.41 -13.70
N SER A 196 3.98 30.56 -14.05
CA SER A 196 3.91 31.73 -13.15
C SER A 196 3.07 31.48 -11.89
N ALA A 197 2.04 30.62 -11.94
CA ALA A 197 1.17 30.33 -10.79
C ALA A 197 1.81 29.40 -9.75
N TYR A 198 2.84 28.63 -10.14
CA TYR A 198 3.43 27.57 -9.33
C TYR A 198 4.74 28.00 -8.65
N SER A 199 5.55 28.83 -9.33
CA SER A 199 6.84 29.29 -8.79
C SER A 199 6.74 30.08 -7.48
N ASP A 200 5.61 30.76 -7.24
CA ASP A 200 5.35 31.52 -6.01
C ASP A 200 4.88 30.63 -4.84
N GLY A 201 4.28 29.47 -5.13
CA GLY A 201 3.85 28.48 -4.13
C GLY A 201 5.01 27.69 -3.53
N LEU A 202 5.94 27.20 -4.39
CA LEU A 202 7.16 26.51 -3.96
C LEU A 202 8.07 27.39 -3.10
N LYS A 203 8.22 28.66 -3.46
CA LYS A 203 9.05 29.62 -2.71
C LYS A 203 8.49 29.89 -1.31
N LYS A 204 7.16 29.81 -1.12
CA LYS A 204 6.51 29.96 0.18
C LYS A 204 6.61 28.69 1.04
N SER A 205 6.47 27.49 0.45
CA SER A 205 6.60 26.24 1.22
C SER A 205 8.03 26.05 1.75
N LYS A 206 9.07 26.36 0.93
CA LYS A 206 10.48 26.30 1.36
C LYS A 206 10.82 27.28 2.48
N LYS A 207 10.14 28.43 2.58
CA LYS A 207 10.32 29.37 3.69
C LYS A 207 9.67 28.88 4.99
N SER A 208 8.58 28.13 4.90
CA SER A 208 7.88 27.55 6.06
C SER A 208 8.60 26.34 6.65
N SER A 209 9.34 25.56 5.84
CA SER A 209 10.09 24.38 6.31
C SER A 209 11.51 24.71 6.80
N GLY A 210 11.95 25.97 6.71
CA GLY A 210 13.25 26.44 7.20
C GLY A 210 13.22 27.07 8.60
N GLN A 211 12.08 27.00 9.29
CA GLN A 211 11.94 27.38 10.70
C GLN A 211 11.30 26.23 11.47
N GLN A 212 12.10 25.23 11.84
CA GLN A 212 11.89 24.36 13.00
C GLN A 212 13.17 23.60 13.30
#